data_AF-A0A1S2FX82-F1
#
_entry.id   AF-A0A1S2FX82-F1
#
_cell.length_a   1.000
_cell.length_b   1.000
_cell.length_c   1.000
_cell.angle_alpha   90.00
_cell.angle_beta   90.00
_cell.angle_gamma   90.00
#
_symmetry.space_group_name_H-M   'P 1'
#
loop_
_entity.id
_entity.type
_entity.pdbx_description
1 polymer ?
#
loop_
_entity_poly.entity_id
_entity_poly.type
_entity_poly.pdbx_seq_one_letter_code
_entity_poly.pdbx_strand_id
1 'polypeptide(L)'
;MSTFIDHHIVARKVQFDFSQTPLHWVPNDVLTTHVLNSMHVLLPAVEHWFCRLANKTLPYVEDKNLKADIRGFIAQEAAHANAHKGAEIYFQTHGIDPTPFKDFLNWFFKDGFMGDTPFGIYGPFKRYPKQWLAFRMGIIAGLEHYFCFFGTWALDAEGLEGADPAMLDIVRWHGAEEVEHRTVGYDAYRALAGDGVKGYLGRQLSMGFAFAAMVGFWLGSTVYLCHLDGTKEAQKIAKKNPLALVWLFQKTAKKKKSLPDLGMILTALKGWSKLSYHPEHDGDVKKALAYLAQSPAAQLAAEAYAKALSSKMKS
;
A
#
# COMPACT_ATOMS: atom_id res chain seq x y z
N MET A 1 1.68 7.24 -26.84
CA MET A 1 2.83 7.72 -26.05
C MET A 1 2.25 8.40 -24.83
N SER A 2 2.48 7.86 -23.63
CA SER A 2 2.05 8.49 -22.38
C SER A 2 2.86 9.77 -22.18
N THR A 3 2.21 10.93 -22.20
CA THR A 3 2.85 12.21 -21.90
C THR A 3 3.21 12.22 -20.43
N PHE A 4 4.43 12.62 -20.06
CA PHE A 4 4.80 12.80 -18.66
C PHE A 4 3.87 13.84 -18.02
N ILE A 5 3.31 13.51 -16.86
CA ILE A 5 2.41 14.39 -16.11
C ILE A 5 3.15 14.82 -14.86
N ASP A 6 3.61 16.06 -14.88
CA ASP A 6 4.14 16.74 -13.71
C ASP A 6 2.98 17.03 -12.75
N HIS A 7 3.11 16.54 -11.52
CA HIS A 7 2.13 16.73 -10.45
C HIS A 7 2.85 16.80 -9.11
N HIS A 8 2.24 17.49 -8.16
CA HIS A 8 2.78 17.59 -6.80
C HIS A 8 2.08 16.60 -5.88
N ILE A 9 2.88 15.86 -5.12
CA ILE A 9 2.39 14.91 -4.11
C ILE A 9 1.95 15.71 -2.88
N VAL A 10 0.64 15.75 -2.62
CA VAL A 10 0.04 16.56 -1.55
C VAL A 10 -0.87 15.69 -0.68
N ALA A 11 -0.58 15.70 0.63
CA ALA A 11 -1.35 14.92 1.60
C ALA A 11 -2.78 15.45 1.79
N ARG A 12 -3.75 14.54 1.67
CA ARG A 12 -5.18 14.80 1.89
C ARG A 12 -5.59 14.15 3.20
N LYS A 13 -5.97 14.96 4.19
CA LYS A 13 -6.38 14.47 5.53
C LYS A 13 -7.84 14.05 5.51
N VAL A 14 -8.10 12.86 4.97
CA VAL A 14 -9.44 12.28 4.86
C VAL A 14 -9.83 11.48 6.10
N GLN A 15 -11.13 11.32 6.30
CA GLN A 15 -11.72 10.44 7.31
C GLN A 15 -12.88 9.67 6.68
N PHE A 16 -13.10 8.44 7.15
CA PHE A 16 -14.14 7.56 6.66
C PHE A 16 -14.98 7.08 7.85
N ASP A 17 -16.29 7.00 7.66
CA ASP A 17 -17.20 6.42 8.65
C ASP A 17 -17.52 4.98 8.27
N PHE A 18 -17.07 4.04 9.11
CA PHE A 18 -17.30 2.61 8.93
C PHE A 18 -18.32 2.02 9.92
N SER A 19 -19.03 2.86 10.66
CA SER A 19 -19.92 2.42 11.75
C SER A 19 -21.10 1.57 11.27
N GLN A 20 -21.50 1.72 10.00
CA GLN A 20 -22.58 0.96 9.36
C GLN A 20 -22.07 -0.07 8.35
N THR A 21 -20.76 -0.22 8.18
CA THR A 21 -20.18 -1.14 7.20
C THR A 21 -20.45 -2.58 7.63
N PRO A 22 -21.05 -3.43 6.78
CA PRO A 22 -21.35 -4.83 7.12
C PRO A 22 -20.07 -5.69 7.16
N LEU A 23 -20.09 -6.78 7.93
CA LEU A 23 -18.95 -7.71 8.08
C LEU A 23 -18.40 -8.21 6.73
N HIS A 24 -19.29 -8.53 5.79
CA HIS A 24 -18.93 -8.84 4.41
C HIS A 24 -19.35 -7.70 3.50
N TRP A 25 -18.50 -6.68 3.43
CA TRP A 25 -18.76 -5.46 2.66
C TRP A 25 -18.59 -5.60 1.16
N VAL A 26 -18.01 -6.71 0.68
CA VAL A 26 -18.15 -7.14 -0.72
C VAL A 26 -19.25 -8.22 -0.78
N PRO A 27 -20.42 -7.92 -1.38
CA PRO A 27 -21.57 -8.81 -1.35
C PRO A 27 -21.25 -10.22 -1.88
N ASN A 28 -21.64 -11.24 -1.11
CA ASN A 28 -21.43 -12.65 -1.45
C ASN A 28 -19.97 -13.02 -1.75
N ASP A 29 -18.99 -12.27 -1.23
CA ASP A 29 -17.56 -12.47 -1.51
C ASP A 29 -16.66 -12.30 -0.28
N VAL A 30 -16.74 -13.28 0.61
CA VAL A 30 -15.94 -13.36 1.85
C VAL A 30 -14.44 -13.30 1.60
N LEU A 31 -13.95 -13.95 0.53
CA LEU A 31 -12.52 -13.95 0.22
C LEU A 31 -12.06 -12.53 -0.12
N THR A 32 -12.73 -11.87 -1.06
CA THR A 32 -12.36 -10.51 -1.48
C THR A 32 -12.48 -9.54 -0.32
N THR A 33 -13.54 -9.65 0.48
CA THR A 33 -13.69 -8.83 1.69
C THR A 33 -12.45 -8.95 2.58
N HIS A 34 -12.00 -10.16 2.90
CA HIS A 34 -10.85 -10.34 3.79
C HIS A 34 -9.48 -10.09 3.15
N VAL A 35 -9.36 -10.26 1.83
CA VAL A 35 -8.17 -9.82 1.09
C VAL A 35 -8.04 -8.30 1.17
N LEU A 36 -9.11 -7.55 0.93
CA LEU A 36 -9.08 -6.09 1.01
C LEU A 36 -8.98 -5.60 2.47
N ASN A 37 -9.65 -6.26 3.42
CA ASN A 37 -9.49 -5.94 4.85
C ASN A 37 -8.05 -6.10 5.35
N SER A 38 -7.26 -6.97 4.73
CA SER A 38 -5.85 -7.15 5.10
C SER A 38 -5.05 -5.84 4.98
N MET A 39 -5.45 -4.93 4.08
CA MET A 39 -4.82 -3.62 3.91
C MET A 39 -4.90 -2.79 5.20
N HIS A 40 -6.07 -2.76 5.86
CA HIS A 40 -6.24 -2.00 7.12
C HIS A 40 -5.39 -2.54 8.28
N VAL A 41 -4.97 -3.80 8.20
CA VAL A 41 -4.11 -4.45 9.21
C VAL A 41 -2.63 -4.27 8.87
N LEU A 42 -2.28 -4.41 7.59
CA LEU A 42 -0.90 -4.41 7.11
C LEU A 42 -0.33 -3.02 6.91
N LEU A 43 -1.06 -2.16 6.20
CA LEU A 43 -0.54 -0.90 5.69
C LEU A 43 -0.07 0.05 6.79
N PRO A 44 -0.78 0.29 7.91
CA PRO A 44 -0.31 1.24 8.92
C PRO A 44 1.12 0.98 9.42
N ALA A 45 1.51 -0.29 9.62
CA ALA A 45 2.86 -0.64 10.04
C ALA A 45 3.89 -0.45 8.91
N VAL A 46 3.51 -0.78 7.68
CA VAL A 46 4.31 -0.65 6.45
C VAL A 46 4.54 0.82 6.10
N GLU A 47 3.51 1.66 6.09
CA GLU A 47 3.55 3.09 5.73
C GLU A 47 4.34 3.89 6.78
N HIS A 48 4.22 3.54 8.07
CA HIS A 48 5.11 4.08 9.09
C HIS A 48 6.57 3.71 8.85
N TRP A 49 6.84 2.51 8.34
CA TRP A 49 8.18 2.10 7.93
C TRP A 49 8.67 2.85 6.69
N PHE A 50 7.79 3.06 5.69
CA PHE A 50 8.05 3.89 4.52
C PHE A 50 8.48 5.30 4.93
N CYS A 51 7.67 5.95 5.77
CA CYS A 51 7.96 7.27 6.32
C CYS A 51 9.35 7.34 6.98
N ARG A 52 9.71 6.36 7.82
CA ARG A 52 11.01 6.33 8.50
C ARG A 52 12.17 6.21 7.53
N LEU A 53 12.07 5.33 6.53
CA LEU A 53 13.16 5.11 5.58
C LEU A 53 13.28 6.23 4.55
N ALA A 54 12.16 6.75 4.05
CA ALA A 54 12.12 7.90 3.17
C ALA A 54 12.79 9.13 3.82
N ASN A 55 12.49 9.41 5.10
CA ASN A 55 13.16 10.47 5.86
C ASN A 55 14.68 10.27 5.96
N LYS A 56 15.15 9.03 6.18
CA LYS A 56 16.58 8.71 6.24
C LYS A 56 17.28 8.81 4.90
N THR A 57 16.54 8.77 3.80
CA THR A 57 17.07 8.90 2.45
C THR A 57 17.32 10.35 2.05
N LEU A 58 16.57 11.32 2.60
CA LEU A 58 16.70 12.75 2.28
C LEU A 58 18.14 13.32 2.27
N PRO A 59 19.04 12.96 3.21
CA PRO A 59 20.43 13.44 3.19
C PRO A 59 21.27 12.94 2.01
N TYR A 60 20.85 11.85 1.36
CA TYR A 60 21.55 11.26 0.21
C TYR A 60 21.02 11.76 -1.14
N VAL A 61 19.98 12.59 -1.13
CA VAL A 61 19.37 13.15 -2.33
C VAL A 61 19.93 14.53 -2.58
N GLU A 62 20.33 14.83 -3.81
CA GLU A 62 20.76 16.18 -4.22
C GLU A 62 19.63 16.95 -4.92
N ASP A 63 18.90 16.25 -5.79
CA ASP A 63 17.77 16.80 -6.55
C ASP A 63 16.68 17.38 -5.63
N LYS A 64 16.33 18.64 -5.89
CA LYS A 64 15.31 19.36 -5.12
C LYS A 64 13.91 18.84 -5.40
N ASN A 65 13.64 18.35 -6.62
CA ASN A 65 12.33 17.82 -6.98
C ASN A 65 12.10 16.49 -6.26
N LEU A 66 13.06 15.56 -6.33
CA LEU A 66 12.98 14.31 -5.58
C LEU A 66 12.87 14.53 -4.06
N LYS A 67 13.52 15.56 -3.50
CA LYS A 67 13.31 15.94 -2.08
C LYS A 67 11.90 16.43 -1.78
N ALA A 68 11.27 17.13 -2.72
CA ALA A 68 9.89 17.57 -2.57
C ALA A 68 8.95 16.36 -2.63
N ASP A 69 9.16 15.48 -3.60
CA ASP A 69 8.36 14.26 -3.79
C ASP A 69 8.47 13.32 -2.59
N ILE A 70 9.68 13.07 -2.07
CA ILE A 70 9.88 12.28 -0.85
C ILE A 70 9.13 12.88 0.35
N ARG A 71 9.10 14.21 0.48
CA ARG A 71 8.35 14.86 1.57
C ARG A 71 6.84 14.77 1.38
N GLY A 72 6.37 14.90 0.15
CA GLY A 72 4.96 14.71 -0.21
C GLY A 72 4.52 13.27 0.10
N PHE A 73 5.30 12.29 -0.35
CA PHE A 73 5.13 10.87 -0.05
C PHE A 73 5.05 10.62 1.46
N ILE A 74 6.03 11.08 2.25
CA ILE A 74 5.98 10.94 3.73
C ILE A 74 4.68 11.52 4.32
N ALA A 75 4.17 12.62 3.77
CA ALA A 75 2.94 13.23 4.26
C ALA A 75 1.69 12.45 3.85
N GLN A 76 1.61 11.93 2.62
CA GLN A 76 0.52 11.07 2.14
C GLN A 76 0.50 9.74 2.90
N GLU A 77 1.64 9.06 3.03
CA GLU A 77 1.79 7.82 3.80
C GLU A 77 1.36 7.97 5.27
N ALA A 78 1.68 9.10 5.89
CA ALA A 78 1.20 9.40 7.24
C ALA A 78 -0.32 9.62 7.28
N ALA A 79 -0.93 10.18 6.23
CA ALA A 79 -2.38 10.32 6.11
C ALA A 79 -3.05 8.95 5.85
N HIS A 80 -2.47 8.11 4.99
CA HIS A 80 -2.91 6.75 4.72
C HIS A 80 -2.97 5.92 6.01
N ALA A 81 -1.91 5.94 6.81
CA ALA A 81 -1.83 5.17 8.06
C ALA A 81 -2.92 5.56 9.05
N ASN A 82 -3.23 6.86 9.12
CA ASN A 82 -4.30 7.37 9.96
C ASN A 82 -5.70 6.97 9.42
N ALA A 83 -5.91 7.03 8.11
CA ALA A 83 -7.16 6.62 7.48
C ALA A 83 -7.43 5.11 7.67
N HIS A 84 -6.43 4.26 7.40
CA HIS A 84 -6.53 2.81 7.59
C HIS A 84 -6.72 2.44 9.06
N LYS A 85 -6.07 3.14 10.00
CA LYS A 85 -6.32 2.98 11.44
C LYS A 85 -7.77 3.29 11.80
N GLY A 86 -8.43 4.22 11.10
CA GLY A 86 -9.85 4.51 11.26
C GLY A 86 -10.76 3.28 11.10
N ALA A 87 -10.35 2.28 10.30
CA ALA A 87 -11.09 1.03 10.13
C ALA A 87 -11.09 0.11 11.37
N GLU A 88 -10.39 0.48 12.44
CA GLU A 88 -10.43 -0.25 13.72
C GLU A 88 -11.86 -0.32 14.30
N ILE A 89 -12.68 0.73 14.12
CA ILE A 89 -14.08 0.72 14.55
C ILE A 89 -14.89 -0.36 13.84
N TYR A 90 -14.60 -0.63 12.56
CA TYR A 90 -15.25 -1.68 11.79
C TYR A 90 -14.91 -3.06 12.37
N PHE A 91 -13.63 -3.34 12.65
CA PHE A 91 -13.23 -4.61 13.25
C PHE A 91 -13.87 -4.82 14.63
N GLN A 92 -13.86 -3.78 15.47
CA GLN A 92 -14.48 -3.82 16.80
C GLN A 92 -15.98 -4.09 16.74
N THR A 93 -16.70 -3.42 15.83
CA THR A 93 -18.15 -3.58 15.64
C THR A 93 -18.53 -5.02 15.29
N HIS A 94 -17.64 -5.74 14.57
CA HIS A 94 -17.85 -7.13 14.19
C HIS A 94 -17.15 -8.14 15.11
N GLY A 95 -16.63 -7.71 16.25
CA GLY A 95 -15.97 -8.59 17.22
C GLY A 95 -14.67 -9.23 16.72
N ILE A 96 -14.02 -8.61 15.73
CA ILE A 96 -12.73 -9.04 15.19
C ILE A 96 -11.63 -8.24 15.89
N ASP A 97 -10.69 -8.93 16.52
CA ASP A 97 -9.51 -8.30 17.13
C ASP A 97 -8.23 -8.64 16.34
N PRO A 98 -7.77 -7.76 15.43
CA PRO A 98 -6.54 -7.98 14.68
C PRO A 98 -5.27 -7.56 15.45
N THR A 99 -5.39 -7.11 16.70
CA THR A 99 -4.28 -6.53 17.49
C THR A 99 -3.05 -7.43 17.56
N PRO A 100 -3.15 -8.75 17.81
CA PRO A 100 -1.96 -9.61 17.87
C PRO A 100 -1.13 -9.60 16.58
N PHE A 101 -1.80 -9.55 15.42
CA PHE A 101 -1.11 -9.49 14.13
C PHE A 101 -0.55 -8.08 13.86
N LYS A 102 -1.28 -7.01 14.24
CA LYS A 102 -0.77 -5.62 14.20
C LYS A 102 0.50 -5.46 15.04
N ASP A 103 0.53 -6.02 16.24
CA ASP A 103 1.68 -5.95 17.14
C ASP A 103 2.89 -6.69 16.57
N PHE A 104 2.67 -7.87 15.98
CA PHE A 104 3.71 -8.58 15.24
C PHE A 104 4.29 -7.75 14.09
N LEU A 105 3.45 -7.10 13.28
CA LEU A 105 3.89 -6.24 12.18
C LEU A 105 4.66 -5.02 12.67
N ASN A 106 4.15 -4.35 13.71
CA ASN A 106 4.82 -3.21 14.33
C ASN A 106 6.22 -3.59 14.81
N TRP A 107 6.35 -4.73 15.51
CA TRP A 107 7.65 -5.27 15.87
C TRP A 107 8.50 -5.57 14.63
N PHE A 108 7.98 -6.31 13.65
CA PHE A 108 8.71 -6.76 12.46
C PHE A 108 9.36 -5.59 11.69
N PHE A 109 8.62 -4.50 11.52
CA PHE A 109 9.06 -3.31 10.79
C PHE A 109 9.83 -2.27 11.61
N LYS A 110 9.76 -2.32 12.94
CA LYS A 110 10.46 -1.38 13.83
C LYS A 110 11.74 -1.97 14.39
N ASP A 111 11.63 -3.12 15.05
CA ASP A 111 12.69 -3.70 15.90
C ASP A 111 13.13 -5.11 15.42
N GLY A 112 12.27 -5.79 14.65
CA GLY A 112 12.50 -7.10 14.06
C GLY A 112 13.29 -7.03 12.76
N PHE A 113 12.99 -7.93 11.83
CA PHE A 113 13.79 -8.15 10.62
C PHE A 113 14.02 -6.89 9.75
N MET A 114 13.03 -5.99 9.66
CA MET A 114 13.09 -4.78 8.82
C MET A 114 13.52 -3.51 9.57
N GLY A 115 13.83 -3.65 10.87
CA GLY A 115 14.33 -2.57 11.71
C GLY A 115 15.74 -2.11 11.33
N ASP A 116 16.23 -1.10 12.04
CA ASP A 116 17.60 -0.59 11.83
C ASP A 116 18.67 -1.52 12.36
N THR A 117 18.33 -2.30 13.39
CA THR A 117 19.19 -3.34 13.96
C THR A 117 18.37 -4.61 14.01
N PRO A 118 18.33 -5.41 12.93
CA PRO A 118 17.47 -6.58 12.86
C PRO A 118 17.66 -7.51 14.07
N PHE A 119 16.58 -7.73 14.81
CA PHE A 119 16.55 -8.55 16.04
C PHE A 119 17.48 -8.08 17.17
N GLY A 120 17.91 -6.81 17.16
CA GLY A 120 18.88 -6.27 18.11
C GLY A 120 20.31 -6.81 17.92
N ILE A 121 20.58 -7.56 16.86
CA ILE A 121 21.88 -8.16 16.60
C ILE A 121 22.79 -7.13 15.93
N TYR A 122 23.94 -6.85 16.57
CA TYR A 122 25.03 -6.10 15.97
C TYR A 122 25.67 -6.95 14.85
N GLY A 123 25.41 -6.57 13.59
CA GLY A 123 25.84 -7.34 12.43
C GLY A 123 26.19 -6.47 11.21
N PRO A 124 26.26 -7.06 10.00
CA PRO A 124 26.65 -6.35 8.78
C PRO A 124 25.76 -5.12 8.49
N PHE A 125 24.51 -5.12 8.96
CA PHE A 125 23.55 -4.03 8.80
C PHE A 125 23.99 -2.69 9.42
N LYS A 126 24.65 -2.72 10.60
CA LYS A 126 25.24 -1.50 11.20
C LYS A 126 26.58 -1.13 10.58
N ARG A 127 27.32 -2.09 10.04
CA ARG A 127 28.61 -1.85 9.35
C ARG A 127 28.41 -1.16 8.00
N TYR A 128 27.29 -1.44 7.33
CA TYR A 128 26.95 -0.92 6.01
C TYR A 128 25.55 -0.27 6.00
N PRO A 129 25.35 0.82 6.76
CA PRO A 129 24.02 1.39 6.99
C PRO A 129 23.40 1.95 5.71
N LYS A 130 24.21 2.51 4.80
CA LYS A 130 23.74 3.01 3.50
C LYS A 130 23.22 1.87 2.62
N GLN A 131 23.94 0.75 2.57
CA GLN A 131 23.55 -0.44 1.79
C GLN A 131 22.31 -1.11 2.37
N TRP A 132 22.18 -1.17 3.70
CA TRP A 132 20.98 -1.66 4.36
C TRP A 132 19.78 -0.75 4.13
N LEU A 133 19.96 0.57 4.15
CA LEU A 133 18.93 1.53 3.75
C LEU A 133 18.56 1.35 2.28
N ALA A 134 19.54 1.21 1.38
CA ALA A 134 19.30 1.00 -0.04
C ALA A 134 18.49 -0.27 -0.31
N PHE A 135 18.82 -1.40 0.31
CA PHE A 135 18.05 -2.64 0.16
C PHE A 135 16.59 -2.45 0.59
N ARG A 136 16.36 -1.84 1.76
CA ARG A 136 15.01 -1.59 2.26
C ARG A 136 14.23 -0.58 1.41
N MET A 137 14.86 0.48 0.93
CA MET A 137 14.25 1.41 -0.05
C MET A 137 13.95 0.70 -1.38
N GLY A 138 14.77 -0.28 -1.79
CA GLY A 138 14.48 -1.11 -2.95
C GLY A 138 13.27 -2.02 -2.74
N ILE A 139 13.01 -2.45 -1.50
CA ILE A 139 11.77 -3.17 -1.16
C ILE A 139 10.58 -2.23 -1.25
N ILE A 140 10.70 -0.99 -0.74
CA ILE A 140 9.66 0.04 -0.89
C ILE A 140 9.37 0.26 -2.37
N ALA A 141 10.38 0.54 -3.20
CA ALA A 141 10.21 0.69 -4.64
C ALA A 141 9.47 -0.49 -5.30
N GLY A 142 9.74 -1.72 -4.84
CA GLY A 142 9.05 -2.90 -5.33
C GLY A 142 7.60 -3.02 -4.84
N LEU A 143 7.30 -2.62 -3.61
CA LEU A 143 5.93 -2.59 -3.07
C LEU A 143 5.10 -1.51 -3.74
N GLU A 144 5.63 -0.29 -3.87
CA GLU A 144 5.02 0.85 -4.56
C GLU A 144 4.67 0.51 -6.01
N HIS A 145 5.53 -0.26 -6.68
CA HIS A 145 5.24 -0.77 -8.01
C HIS A 145 3.96 -1.61 -8.07
N TYR A 146 3.78 -2.51 -7.10
CA TYR A 146 2.56 -3.31 -6.99
C TYR A 146 1.37 -2.48 -6.51
N PHE A 147 1.57 -1.54 -5.59
CA PHE A 147 0.51 -0.66 -5.10
C PHE A 147 -0.01 0.26 -6.20
N CYS A 148 0.87 0.84 -7.03
CA CYS A 148 0.48 1.57 -8.24
C CYS A 148 -0.34 0.69 -9.19
N PHE A 149 0.03 -0.59 -9.38
CA PHE A 149 -0.77 -1.53 -10.17
C PHE A 149 -2.14 -1.80 -9.53
N PHE A 150 -2.20 -2.12 -8.23
CA PHE A 150 -3.44 -2.41 -7.53
C PHE A 150 -4.36 -1.19 -7.47
N GLY A 151 -3.81 0.00 -7.25
CA GLY A 151 -4.52 1.27 -7.28
C GLY A 151 -5.13 1.55 -8.63
N THR A 152 -4.33 1.42 -9.70
CA THR A 152 -4.85 1.54 -11.09
C THR A 152 -5.97 0.55 -11.35
N TRP A 153 -5.83 -0.70 -10.90
CA TRP A 153 -6.87 -1.72 -11.06
C TRP A 153 -8.14 -1.40 -10.25
N ALA A 154 -8.01 -0.94 -9.01
CA ALA A 154 -9.13 -0.69 -8.10
C ALA A 154 -10.05 0.44 -8.59
N LEU A 155 -9.51 1.39 -9.34
CA LEU A 155 -10.29 2.46 -9.99
C LEU A 155 -11.28 1.92 -11.03
N ASP A 156 -10.96 0.82 -11.70
CA ASP A 156 -11.77 0.21 -12.78
C ASP A 156 -12.39 -1.15 -12.39
N ALA A 157 -12.31 -1.55 -11.12
CA ALA A 157 -12.71 -2.89 -10.69
C ALA A 157 -14.24 -3.11 -10.79
N GLU A 158 -14.69 -3.69 -11.91
CA GLU A 158 -16.10 -4.05 -12.18
C GLU A 158 -16.70 -4.95 -11.09
N GLY A 159 -15.89 -5.85 -10.49
CA GLY A 159 -16.38 -6.80 -9.50
C GLY A 159 -16.61 -6.23 -8.10
N LEU A 160 -16.41 -4.92 -7.91
CA LEU A 160 -16.67 -4.23 -6.63
C LEU A 160 -17.96 -3.39 -6.68
N GLU A 161 -18.76 -3.52 -7.73
CA GLU A 161 -20.10 -2.92 -7.80
C GLU A 161 -20.98 -3.43 -6.65
N GLY A 162 -21.58 -2.49 -5.91
CA GLY A 162 -22.42 -2.80 -4.74
C GLY A 162 -21.65 -3.09 -3.45
N ALA A 163 -20.31 -2.96 -3.45
CA ALA A 163 -19.54 -2.95 -2.21
C ALA A 163 -19.91 -1.75 -1.33
N ASP A 164 -19.65 -1.85 -0.02
CA ASP A 164 -19.85 -0.73 0.91
C ASP A 164 -19.10 0.53 0.42
N PRO A 165 -19.79 1.67 0.30
CA PRO A 165 -19.20 2.85 -0.33
C PRO A 165 -18.04 3.44 0.47
N ALA A 166 -18.06 3.36 1.80
CA ALA A 166 -16.98 3.91 2.63
C ALA A 166 -15.71 3.05 2.51
N MET A 167 -15.85 1.71 2.57
CA MET A 167 -14.74 0.78 2.35
C MET A 167 -14.16 0.88 0.94
N LEU A 168 -15.02 1.02 -0.07
CA LEU A 168 -14.56 1.16 -1.45
C LEU A 168 -13.87 2.51 -1.69
N ASP A 169 -14.34 3.60 -1.07
CA ASP A 169 -13.72 4.92 -1.21
C ASP A 169 -12.31 4.94 -0.61
N ILE A 170 -12.08 4.38 0.58
CA ILE A 170 -10.71 4.31 1.14
C ILE A 170 -9.77 3.48 0.26
N VAL A 171 -10.23 2.35 -0.29
CA VAL A 171 -9.42 1.50 -1.19
C VAL A 171 -9.03 2.26 -2.46
N ARG A 172 -9.98 2.99 -3.06
CA ARG A 172 -9.74 3.75 -4.31
C ARG A 172 -8.99 5.05 -4.08
N TRP A 173 -9.25 5.76 -2.98
CA TRP A 173 -8.53 6.97 -2.60
C TRP A 173 -7.07 6.66 -2.35
N HIS A 174 -6.78 5.69 -1.47
CA HIS A 174 -5.42 5.24 -1.22
C HIS A 174 -4.78 4.77 -2.53
N GLY A 175 -5.44 3.87 -3.26
CA GLY A 175 -4.93 3.35 -4.53
C GLY A 175 -4.64 4.44 -5.57
N ALA A 176 -5.38 5.55 -5.60
CA ALA A 176 -5.10 6.66 -6.49
C ALA A 176 -3.85 7.44 -6.05
N GLU A 177 -3.63 7.66 -4.75
CA GLU A 177 -2.39 8.29 -4.23
C GLU A 177 -1.17 7.39 -4.49
N GLU A 178 -1.31 6.05 -4.43
CA GLU A 178 -0.23 5.11 -4.78
C GLU A 178 0.23 5.20 -6.26
N VAL A 179 -0.61 5.73 -7.16
CA VAL A 179 -0.20 6.05 -8.55
C VAL A 179 0.65 7.32 -8.60
N GLU A 180 0.42 8.28 -7.69
CA GLU A 180 1.27 9.47 -7.50
C GLU A 180 2.67 9.05 -7.01
N HIS A 181 2.75 8.02 -6.15
CA HIS A 181 3.99 7.57 -5.52
C HIS A 181 4.95 6.76 -6.41
N ARG A 182 4.48 6.23 -7.55
CA ARG A 182 5.17 5.19 -8.36
C ARG A 182 6.66 5.41 -8.63
N THR A 183 7.12 6.67 -8.73
CA THR A 183 8.53 7.01 -8.96
C THR A 183 9.34 7.23 -7.67
N VAL A 184 8.69 7.64 -6.58
CA VAL A 184 9.37 8.15 -5.38
C VAL A 184 10.26 7.09 -4.75
N GLY A 185 9.72 5.89 -4.47
CA GLY A 185 10.48 4.79 -3.89
C GLY A 185 11.65 4.36 -4.79
N TYR A 186 11.42 4.35 -6.10
CA TYR A 186 12.41 3.96 -7.12
C TYR A 186 13.57 4.95 -7.21
N ASP A 187 13.28 6.25 -7.27
CA ASP A 187 14.32 7.28 -7.38
C ASP A 187 15.06 7.50 -6.06
N ALA A 188 14.37 7.37 -4.92
CA ALA A 188 15.01 7.32 -3.62
C ALA A 188 15.96 6.12 -3.48
N TYR A 189 15.59 4.95 -4.02
CA TYR A 189 16.49 3.80 -4.11
C TYR A 189 17.73 4.11 -4.97
N ARG A 190 17.54 4.71 -6.15
CA ARG A 190 18.64 5.07 -7.07
C ARG A 190 19.61 6.07 -6.45
N ALA A 191 19.13 7.06 -5.70
CA ALA A 191 19.98 8.00 -4.97
C ALA A 191 20.92 7.30 -3.96
N LEU A 192 20.50 6.16 -3.41
CA LEU A 192 21.31 5.37 -2.48
C LEU A 192 22.24 4.38 -3.19
N ALA A 193 21.69 3.61 -4.14
CA ALA A 193 22.36 2.46 -4.76
C ALA A 193 23.13 2.78 -6.05
N GLY A 194 22.82 3.91 -6.70
CA GLY A 194 23.32 4.31 -8.01
C GLY A 194 22.69 3.52 -9.17
N ASP A 195 23.00 3.96 -10.39
CA ASP A 195 22.36 3.45 -11.62
C ASP A 195 23.17 2.35 -12.34
N GLY A 196 24.32 1.99 -11.79
CA GLY A 196 25.17 0.94 -12.36
C GLY A 196 24.62 -0.46 -12.15
N VAL A 197 25.36 -1.46 -12.65
CA VAL A 197 25.01 -2.89 -12.55
C VAL A 197 24.73 -3.34 -11.10
N LYS A 198 25.45 -2.79 -10.12
CA LYS A 198 25.22 -3.10 -8.69
C LYS A 198 23.85 -2.63 -8.21
N GLY A 199 23.42 -1.43 -8.59
CA GLY A 199 22.08 -0.91 -8.28
C GLY A 199 21.01 -1.72 -9.00
N TYR A 200 21.23 -2.07 -10.27
CA TYR A 200 20.34 -2.98 -11.00
C TYR A 200 20.15 -4.33 -10.27
N LEU A 201 21.24 -5.00 -9.89
CA LEU A 201 21.15 -6.28 -9.18
C LEU A 201 20.49 -6.15 -7.80
N GLY A 202 20.80 -5.06 -7.08
CA GLY A 202 20.18 -4.75 -5.80
C GLY A 202 18.67 -4.53 -5.92
N ARG A 203 18.22 -3.84 -6.97
CA ARG A 203 16.80 -3.66 -7.30
C ARG A 203 16.11 -5.00 -7.54
N GLN A 204 16.72 -5.90 -8.31
CA GLN A 204 16.14 -7.22 -8.59
C GLN A 204 16.02 -8.07 -7.31
N LEU A 205 17.06 -8.06 -6.46
CA LEU A 205 17.04 -8.74 -5.17
C LEU A 205 15.93 -8.18 -4.26
N SER A 206 15.84 -6.86 -4.18
CA SER A 206 14.86 -6.17 -3.33
C SER A 206 13.42 -6.43 -3.80
N MET A 207 13.18 -6.43 -5.11
CA MET A 207 11.90 -6.81 -5.71
C MET A 207 11.52 -8.26 -5.39
N GLY A 208 12.46 -9.20 -5.47
CA GLY A 208 12.21 -10.59 -5.08
C GLY A 208 11.77 -10.70 -3.62
N PHE A 209 12.40 -9.93 -2.72
CA PHE A 209 12.00 -9.87 -1.32
C PHE A 209 10.64 -9.18 -1.12
N ALA A 210 10.39 -8.06 -1.82
CA ALA A 210 9.12 -7.35 -1.80
C ALA A 210 7.96 -8.25 -2.22
N PHE A 211 8.12 -8.99 -3.33
CA PHE A 211 7.09 -9.92 -3.80
C PHE A 211 6.83 -11.05 -2.81
N ALA A 212 7.88 -11.68 -2.27
CA ALA A 212 7.73 -12.75 -1.29
C ALA A 212 7.04 -12.25 0.00
N ALA A 213 7.44 -11.08 0.48
CA ALA A 213 6.83 -10.44 1.64
C ALA A 213 5.36 -10.10 1.38
N MET A 214 5.06 -9.44 0.25
CA MET A 214 3.70 -9.07 -0.14
C MET A 214 2.78 -10.31 -0.18
N VAL A 215 3.16 -11.35 -0.92
CA VAL A 215 2.35 -12.59 -1.02
C VAL A 215 2.18 -13.27 0.35
N GLY A 216 3.27 -13.39 1.12
CA GLY A 216 3.24 -14.03 2.43
C GLY A 216 2.35 -13.29 3.43
N PHE A 217 2.51 -11.97 3.54
CA PHE A 217 1.72 -11.14 4.45
C PHE A 217 0.26 -11.01 4.01
N TRP A 218 -0.03 -10.87 2.72
CA TRP A 218 -1.42 -10.84 2.24
C TRP A 218 -2.14 -12.15 2.51
N LEU A 219 -1.56 -13.29 2.11
CA LEU A 219 -2.17 -14.59 2.36
C LEU A 219 -2.31 -14.85 3.87
N GLY A 220 -1.26 -14.58 4.64
CA GLY A 220 -1.26 -14.74 6.09
C GLY A 220 -2.33 -13.89 6.78
N SER A 221 -2.39 -12.60 6.47
CA SER A 221 -3.39 -11.69 7.05
C SER A 221 -4.81 -12.03 6.60
N THR A 222 -5.01 -12.43 5.34
CA THR A 222 -6.33 -12.87 4.84
C THR A 222 -6.81 -14.10 5.61
N VAL A 223 -5.96 -15.11 5.75
CA VAL A 223 -6.27 -16.35 6.50
C VAL A 223 -6.53 -16.04 7.96
N TYR A 224 -5.73 -15.16 8.57
CA TYR A 224 -5.89 -14.73 9.95
C TYR A 224 -7.25 -14.05 10.16
N LEU A 225 -7.63 -13.09 9.31
CA LEU A 225 -8.94 -12.45 9.37
C LEU A 225 -10.08 -13.45 9.14
N CYS A 226 -9.92 -14.40 8.21
CA CYS A 226 -10.91 -15.47 8.00
C CYS A 226 -11.03 -16.41 9.21
N HIS A 227 -9.99 -16.55 10.02
CA HIS A 227 -10.03 -17.33 11.26
C HIS A 227 -10.77 -16.60 12.38
N LEU A 228 -10.66 -15.27 12.43
CA LEU A 228 -11.39 -14.43 13.39
C LEU A 228 -12.86 -14.26 13.01
N ASP A 229 -13.18 -14.33 11.72
CA ASP A 229 -14.55 -14.32 11.21
C ASP A 229 -15.27 -15.64 11.51
N GLY A 230 -16.29 -15.61 12.38
CA GLY A 230 -17.05 -16.78 12.81
C GLY A 230 -17.97 -17.42 11.76
N THR A 231 -18.09 -16.86 10.56
CA THR A 231 -18.96 -17.41 9.50
C THR A 231 -18.41 -18.72 8.93
N LYS A 232 -19.32 -19.62 8.49
CA LYS A 232 -18.95 -20.95 7.97
C LYS A 232 -18.04 -20.85 6.74
N GLU A 233 -18.27 -19.85 5.91
CA GLU A 233 -17.55 -19.59 4.66
C GLU A 233 -16.11 -19.13 4.95
N ALA A 234 -15.92 -18.17 5.86
CA ALA A 234 -14.60 -17.71 6.27
C ALA A 234 -13.78 -18.83 6.92
N GLN A 235 -14.39 -19.59 7.82
CA GLN A 235 -13.74 -20.75 8.47
C GLN A 235 -13.33 -21.84 7.47
N LYS A 236 -14.06 -22.02 6.36
CA LYS A 236 -13.64 -22.93 5.27
C LYS A 236 -12.45 -22.38 4.50
N ILE A 237 -12.32 -21.07 4.34
CA ILE A 237 -11.17 -20.44 3.69
C ILE A 237 -9.93 -20.56 4.58
N ALA A 238 -10.05 -20.25 5.87
CA ALA A 238 -8.94 -20.27 6.83
C ALA A 238 -8.24 -21.65 6.95
N LYS A 239 -8.97 -22.75 6.70
CA LYS A 239 -8.45 -24.12 6.75
C LYS A 239 -7.73 -24.57 5.47
N LYS A 240 -7.72 -23.76 4.41
CA LYS A 240 -7.08 -24.12 3.14
C LYS A 240 -5.57 -24.02 3.27
N ASN A 241 -4.85 -24.97 2.67
CA ASN A 241 -3.41 -24.85 2.49
C ASN A 241 -3.07 -23.74 1.47
N PRO A 242 -1.83 -23.22 1.44
CA PRO A 242 -1.44 -22.11 0.59
C PRO A 242 -1.73 -22.30 -0.90
N LEU A 243 -1.50 -23.50 -1.47
CA LEU A 243 -1.79 -23.76 -2.88
C LEU A 243 -3.29 -23.69 -3.19
N ALA A 244 -4.11 -24.24 -2.30
CA ALA A 244 -5.56 -24.16 -2.42
C ALA A 244 -6.09 -22.72 -2.27
N LEU A 245 -5.44 -21.88 -1.46
CA LEU A 245 -5.76 -20.46 -1.35
C LEU A 245 -5.42 -19.69 -2.63
N VAL A 246 -4.24 -19.91 -3.20
CA VAL A 246 -3.84 -19.29 -4.48
C VAL A 246 -4.80 -19.70 -5.59
N TRP A 247 -5.21 -20.97 -5.65
CA TRP A 247 -6.20 -21.41 -6.63
C TRP A 247 -7.58 -20.78 -6.39
N LEU A 248 -8.02 -20.69 -5.13
CA LEU A 248 -9.27 -20.02 -4.78
C LEU A 248 -9.24 -18.54 -5.18
N PHE A 249 -8.16 -17.82 -4.85
CA PHE A 249 -7.93 -16.44 -5.25
C PHE A 249 -8.06 -16.29 -6.77
N GLN A 250 -7.34 -17.11 -7.54
CA GLN A 250 -7.36 -17.05 -8.99
C GLN A 250 -8.76 -17.35 -9.57
N LYS A 251 -9.48 -18.30 -8.99
CA LYS A 251 -10.85 -18.63 -9.39
C LYS A 251 -11.82 -17.48 -9.09
N THR A 252 -11.71 -16.87 -7.91
CA THR A 252 -12.52 -15.72 -7.51
C THR A 252 -12.25 -14.53 -8.41
N ALA A 253 -10.99 -14.18 -8.63
CA ALA A 253 -10.57 -13.08 -9.52
C ALA A 253 -11.17 -13.24 -10.93
N LYS A 254 -11.03 -14.42 -11.55
CA LYS A 254 -11.58 -14.66 -12.90
C LYS A 254 -13.10 -14.67 -12.97
N LYS A 255 -13.78 -15.20 -11.95
CA LYS A 255 -15.24 -15.37 -11.98
C LYS A 255 -15.97 -14.08 -11.60
N LYS A 256 -15.49 -13.41 -10.55
CA LYS A 256 -16.18 -12.26 -9.94
C LYS A 256 -15.58 -10.93 -10.35
N LYS A 257 -14.35 -10.91 -10.88
CA LYS A 257 -13.60 -9.69 -11.22
C LYS A 257 -13.41 -8.72 -10.05
N SER A 258 -13.58 -9.23 -8.83
CA SER A 258 -13.51 -8.48 -7.57
C SER A 258 -12.10 -8.43 -7.00
N LEU A 259 -11.15 -9.12 -7.64
CA LEU A 259 -9.71 -9.13 -7.37
C LEU A 259 -8.98 -9.19 -8.72
N PRO A 260 -7.76 -8.65 -8.83
CA PRO A 260 -6.92 -8.84 -10.01
C PRO A 260 -6.44 -10.28 -10.08
N ASP A 261 -6.42 -10.86 -11.28
CA ASP A 261 -5.93 -12.24 -11.44
C ASP A 261 -4.39 -12.31 -11.47
N LEU A 262 -3.84 -13.51 -11.25
CA LEU A 262 -2.40 -13.74 -11.21
C LEU A 262 -1.69 -13.37 -12.52
N GLY A 263 -2.36 -13.50 -13.67
CA GLY A 263 -1.82 -13.08 -14.95
C GLY A 263 -1.64 -11.57 -15.03
N MET A 264 -2.60 -10.80 -14.49
CA MET A 264 -2.49 -9.36 -14.36
C MET A 264 -1.34 -8.97 -13.42
N ILE A 265 -1.27 -9.59 -12.23
CA ILE A 265 -0.21 -9.33 -11.24
C ILE A 265 1.18 -9.64 -11.81
N LEU A 266 1.34 -10.75 -12.53
CA LEU A 266 2.61 -11.09 -13.19
C LEU A 266 2.93 -10.14 -14.35
N THR A 267 1.92 -9.66 -15.07
CA THR A 267 2.10 -8.68 -16.15
C THR A 267 2.47 -7.31 -15.61
N ALA A 268 2.10 -6.98 -14.36
CA ALA A 268 2.54 -5.74 -13.72
C ALA A 268 4.07 -5.62 -13.65
N LEU A 269 4.80 -6.74 -13.56
CA LEU A 269 6.27 -6.76 -13.61
C LEU A 269 6.87 -6.51 -14.99
N LYS A 270 6.05 -6.37 -16.03
CA LYS A 270 6.53 -6.19 -17.40
C LYS A 270 7.38 -4.92 -17.49
N GLY A 271 8.66 -5.12 -17.78
CA GLY A 271 9.61 -4.02 -17.93
C GLY A 271 10.52 -3.84 -16.71
N TRP A 272 10.10 -4.23 -15.50
CA TRP A 272 10.88 -4.04 -14.27
C TRP A 272 12.30 -4.62 -14.36
N SER A 273 12.48 -5.76 -15.04
CA SER A 273 13.79 -6.41 -15.22
C SER A 273 14.69 -5.73 -16.26
N LYS A 274 14.22 -4.73 -17.00
CA LYS A 274 15.08 -4.01 -17.96
C LYS A 274 16.03 -3.10 -17.20
N LEU A 275 17.28 -3.01 -17.67
CA LEU A 275 18.26 -2.09 -17.10
C LEU A 275 17.81 -0.62 -17.21
N SER A 276 17.18 -0.27 -18.33
CA SER A 276 16.68 1.07 -18.64
C SER A 276 15.29 1.38 -18.08
N TYR A 277 14.75 0.54 -17.20
CA TYR A 277 13.39 0.71 -16.69
C TYR A 277 13.28 1.94 -15.79
N HIS A 278 12.12 2.60 -15.86
CA HIS A 278 11.70 3.66 -14.95
C HIS A 278 10.17 3.61 -14.79
N PRO A 279 9.62 3.71 -13.57
CA PRO A 279 8.17 3.61 -13.32
C PRO A 279 7.37 4.85 -13.73
N GLU A 280 7.98 5.84 -14.39
CA GLU A 280 7.33 7.12 -14.74
C GLU A 280 6.07 6.93 -15.60
N HIS A 281 6.01 5.85 -16.36
CA HIS A 281 4.92 5.51 -17.28
C HIS A 281 3.95 4.46 -16.73
N ASP A 282 4.17 4.01 -15.49
CA ASP A 282 3.29 3.02 -14.88
C ASP A 282 2.03 3.70 -14.31
N GLY A 283 0.92 2.96 -14.31
CA GLY A 283 -0.38 3.48 -13.89
C GLY A 283 -0.99 4.55 -14.80
N ASP A 284 -2.19 5.01 -14.44
CA ASP A 284 -2.89 6.10 -15.13
C ASP A 284 -3.04 7.30 -14.19
N VAL A 285 -2.05 8.19 -14.22
CA VAL A 285 -2.00 9.39 -13.37
C VAL A 285 -3.21 10.30 -13.64
N LYS A 286 -3.68 10.41 -14.89
CA LYS A 286 -4.84 11.27 -15.19
C LYS A 286 -6.08 10.74 -14.50
N LYS A 287 -6.28 9.43 -14.55
CA LYS A 287 -7.42 8.77 -13.91
C LYS A 287 -7.33 8.86 -12.39
N ALA A 288 -6.14 8.63 -11.82
CA ALA A 288 -5.91 8.77 -10.38
C ALA A 288 -6.25 10.19 -9.89
N LEU A 289 -5.71 11.22 -10.54
CA LEU A 289 -6.02 12.61 -10.21
C LEU A 289 -7.50 12.95 -10.40
N ALA A 290 -8.14 12.42 -11.44
CA ALA A 290 -9.58 12.61 -11.66
C ALA A 290 -10.42 11.97 -10.55
N TYR A 291 -10.04 10.79 -10.05
CA TYR A 291 -10.69 10.16 -8.91
C TYR A 291 -10.47 10.98 -7.63
N LEU A 292 -9.25 11.40 -7.35
CA LEU A 292 -8.92 12.19 -6.15
C LEU A 292 -9.70 13.51 -6.07
N ALA A 293 -10.01 14.13 -7.21
CA ALA A 293 -10.87 15.30 -7.29
C ALA A 293 -12.36 15.02 -6.98
N GLN A 294 -12.79 13.77 -7.11
CA GLN A 294 -14.18 13.33 -6.97
C GLN A 294 -14.43 12.45 -5.75
N SER A 295 -13.38 12.00 -5.04
CA SER A 295 -13.51 11.18 -3.84
C SER A 295 -14.36 11.92 -2.79
N PRO A 296 -15.47 11.31 -2.32
CA PRO A 296 -16.31 11.91 -1.30
C PRO A 296 -15.53 12.32 -0.05
N ALA A 297 -14.66 11.45 0.45
CA ALA A 297 -13.84 11.76 1.62
C ALA A 297 -12.86 12.92 1.38
N ALA A 298 -12.26 13.00 0.19
CA ALA A 298 -11.38 14.11 -0.18
C ALA A 298 -12.13 15.45 -0.29
N GLN A 299 -13.33 15.45 -0.87
CA GLN A 299 -14.19 16.64 -0.97
C GLN A 299 -14.60 17.15 0.42
N LEU A 300 -15.06 16.25 1.30
CA LEU A 300 -15.41 16.60 2.69
C LEU A 300 -14.21 17.18 3.45
N ALA A 301 -13.01 16.62 3.28
CA ALA A 301 -11.80 17.15 3.89
C ALA A 301 -11.45 18.55 3.38
N ALA A 302 -11.58 18.80 2.07
CA ALA A 302 -11.33 20.11 1.46
C ALA A 302 -12.33 21.17 1.95
N GLU A 303 -13.61 20.83 2.04
CA GLU A 303 -14.67 21.70 2.57
C GLU A 303 -14.42 22.06 4.05
N ALA A 304 -14.08 21.06 4.87
CA ALA A 304 -13.77 21.26 6.28
C ALA A 304 -12.56 22.20 6.46
N TYR A 305 -11.51 22.03 5.63
CA TYR A 305 -10.35 22.90 5.64
C TYR A 305 -10.70 24.34 5.23
N ALA A 306 -11.45 24.52 4.14
CA ALA A 306 -11.90 25.85 3.69
C ALA A 306 -12.73 26.57 4.77
N LYS A 307 -13.62 25.84 5.44
CA LYS A 307 -14.41 26.36 6.56
C LYS A 307 -13.52 26.82 7.72
N ALA A 308 -12.54 26.00 8.12
CA ALA A 308 -11.60 26.33 9.20
C ALA A 308 -10.68 27.51 8.86
N LEU A 309 -10.28 27.66 7.60
CA LEU A 309 -9.48 28.81 7.14
C LEU A 309 -10.32 30.09 7.19
N SER A 310 -11.58 30.02 6.72
CA SER A 310 -12.51 31.16 6.72
C SER A 310 -12.84 31.65 8.13
N SER A 311 -12.92 30.75 9.13
CA SER A 311 -13.15 31.15 10.53
C SER A 311 -11.94 31.83 11.13
N LYS A 312 -10.72 31.37 10.83
CA LYS A 312 -9.46 32.00 11.27
C LYS A 312 -9.21 33.36 10.65
N MET A 313 -9.67 33.60 9.42
CA MET A 313 -9.53 34.93 8.79
C MET A 313 -10.55 35.95 9.30
N LYS A 314 -11.62 35.49 9.96
CA LYS A 314 -12.66 36.34 10.56
C LYS A 314 -12.43 36.61 12.06
N SER A 315 -11.47 35.94 12.69
CA SER A 315 -11.01 36.14 14.07
C SER A 315 -9.77 37.00 14.12
#